data_AF-A0AAN4QAQ0-F1
#
_entry.id   AF-A0AAN4QAQ0-F1
#
_cell.length_a   1.000
_cell.length_b   1.000
_cell.length_c   1.000
_cell.angle_alpha   90.00
_cell.angle_beta   90.00
_cell.angle_gamma   90.00
#
_symmetry.space_group_name_H-M   'P 1'
#
loop_
_entity.id
_entity.type
_entity.pdbx_description
1 polymer ?
#
loop_
_entity_poly.entity_id
_entity_poly.type
_entity_poly.pdbx_seq_one_letter_code
_entity_poly.pdbx_strand_id
1 'polypeptide(L)'
;MELLARDASVNQILIFCQVGFVARIQMIEKQAMDKAFDHVTELSGNVYFAQNKTKTHTYNYWLKPAARKDLLVVAEDIIDDSFALDIIQSAPDRLSSTAPTVYTLPKPSRHFTHIIAVPSSYHRCLGGHDPINRDDVYLCVPFFRCEFSGDESELEFKAMMQRTVLIFKWQREPAPKLIVYFDNPVIGTGTLEDGVLMKLSTLLLEIKNLNGVTQGFIEVTNYKGEVIEVLSPEKDNYVLIRNRKDETPMPLLELINTITSFAGV
;
A
#
# COMPACT_ATOMS: atom_id res chain seq x y z
N MET A 1 -60.30 -20.30 51.03
CA MET A 1 -59.68 -19.05 50.55
C MET A 1 -58.20 -19.36 50.36
N GLU A 2 -57.79 -19.69 49.13
CA GLU A 2 -57.19 -18.71 48.18
C GLU A 2 -55.88 -18.13 48.77
N LEU A 3 -54.67 -18.23 48.21
CA LEU A 3 -54.07 -18.57 46.91
C LEU A 3 -52.63 -19.10 47.22
N LEU A 4 -52.07 -20.19 46.64
CA LEU A 4 -51.44 -20.32 45.30
C LEU A 4 -50.41 -19.20 45.01
N ALA A 5 -49.17 -19.37 44.55
CA ALA A 5 -48.31 -20.47 44.12
C ALA A 5 -46.86 -19.87 44.07
N ARG A 6 -45.76 -20.62 44.11
CA ARG A 6 -45.24 -21.32 42.93
C ARG A 6 -44.20 -22.38 43.31
N ASP A 7 -44.49 -23.54 42.74
CA ASP A 7 -43.82 -24.81 42.83
C ASP A 7 -42.49 -24.86 42.08
N ALA A 8 -41.71 -25.84 42.52
CA ALA A 8 -40.53 -26.35 41.88
C ALA A 8 -40.86 -27.26 40.68
N SER A 9 -39.86 -27.37 39.80
CA SER A 9 -39.63 -28.44 38.82
C SER A 9 -40.55 -28.51 37.59
N VAL A 10 -39.93 -28.38 36.41
CA VAL A 10 -39.96 -29.32 35.27
C VAL A 10 -39.26 -28.63 34.09
N ASN A 11 -38.49 -29.43 33.34
CA ASN A 11 -37.80 -29.16 32.06
C ASN A 11 -36.33 -28.73 32.12
N GLN A 12 -35.47 -29.76 32.10
CA GLN A 12 -34.50 -29.92 31.02
C GLN A 12 -35.09 -29.44 29.68
N ILE A 13 -34.46 -28.44 29.05
CA ILE A 13 -34.29 -28.31 27.60
C ILE A 13 -33.10 -27.36 27.39
N LEU A 14 -32.18 -27.80 26.55
CA LEU A 14 -31.00 -27.12 26.06
C LEU A 14 -31.26 -25.67 25.61
N ILE A 15 -30.37 -24.75 26.02
CA ILE A 15 -29.78 -23.79 25.09
C ILE A 15 -28.26 -23.76 25.36
N PHE A 16 -27.55 -24.66 24.71
CA PHE A 16 -26.20 -24.41 24.26
C PHE A 16 -26.31 -23.40 23.11
N CYS A 17 -25.88 -22.15 23.30
CA CYS A 17 -25.28 -21.32 22.25
C CYS A 17 -24.92 -19.92 22.78
N GLN A 18 -23.80 -19.41 22.27
CA GLN A 18 -23.28 -18.05 22.42
C GLN A 18 -22.49 -17.75 23.69
N VAL A 19 -21.39 -18.49 23.90
CA VAL A 19 -20.14 -17.80 24.26
C VAL A 19 -19.66 -17.13 22.98
N GLY A 20 -20.32 -16.03 22.61
CA GLY A 20 -19.79 -15.13 21.60
C GLY A 20 -18.54 -14.52 22.20
N PHE A 21 -17.38 -15.01 21.79
CA PHE A 21 -16.12 -14.28 21.95
C PHE A 21 -16.26 -13.02 21.09
N VAL A 22 -16.93 -12.00 21.63
CA VAL A 22 -16.84 -10.66 21.07
C VAL A 22 -15.42 -10.24 21.39
N ALA A 23 -14.50 -10.48 20.46
CA ALA A 23 -13.17 -9.91 20.52
C ALA A 23 -13.37 -8.40 20.74
N ARG A 24 -13.06 -7.94 21.95
CA ARG A 24 -13.11 -6.52 22.26
C ARG A 24 -11.99 -5.90 21.44
N ILE A 25 -12.35 -5.18 20.39
CA ILE A 25 -11.41 -4.32 19.67
C ILE A 25 -10.87 -3.35 20.71
N GLN A 26 -9.57 -3.44 20.97
CA GLN A 26 -8.92 -2.61 21.97
C GLN A 26 -8.33 -1.39 21.26
N MET A 27 -9.00 -0.25 21.41
CA MET A 27 -8.47 1.03 20.94
C MET A 27 -7.18 1.36 21.68
N ILE A 28 -6.21 1.93 20.97
CA ILE A 28 -5.00 2.45 21.61
C ILE A 28 -5.35 3.71 22.40
N GLU A 29 -5.26 3.60 23.73
CA GLU A 29 -5.48 4.72 24.63
C GLU A 29 -4.27 5.66 24.66
N LYS A 30 -4.52 6.94 24.96
CA LYS A 30 -3.45 7.93 25.13
C LYS A 30 -2.38 7.49 26.11
N GLN A 31 -2.75 6.80 27.20
CA GLN A 31 -1.80 6.31 28.19
C GLN A 31 -0.80 5.30 27.62
N ALA A 32 -1.22 4.47 26.65
CA ALA A 32 -0.31 3.54 25.97
C ALA A 32 0.68 4.30 25.10
N MET A 33 0.23 5.34 24.41
CA MET A 33 1.10 6.24 23.64
C MET A 33 2.09 6.98 24.56
N ASP A 34 1.64 7.55 25.68
CA ASP A 34 2.48 8.25 26.65
C ASP A 34 3.56 7.35 27.27
N LYS A 35 3.34 6.03 27.32
CA LYS A 35 4.34 5.04 27.75
C LYS A 35 5.31 4.65 26.64
N ALA A 36 4.86 4.66 25.40
CA ALA A 36 5.61 4.22 24.24
C ALA A 36 6.53 5.30 23.65
N PHE A 37 6.22 6.57 23.90
CA PHE A 37 6.92 7.73 23.34
C PHE A 37 7.22 8.76 24.41
N ASP A 38 8.37 9.44 24.29
CA ASP A 38 8.82 10.46 25.24
C ASP A 38 7.85 11.64 25.36
N HIS A 39 7.21 12.00 24.24
CA HIS A 39 6.25 13.10 24.17
C HIS A 39 5.12 12.78 23.21
N VAL A 40 3.89 12.94 23.70
CA VAL A 40 2.67 12.76 22.91
C VAL A 40 1.82 14.01 23.03
N THR A 41 1.44 14.57 21.89
CA THR A 41 0.55 15.72 21.78
C THR A 41 -0.81 15.25 21.29
N GLU A 42 -1.88 15.75 21.90
CA GLU A 42 -3.23 15.53 21.38
C GLU A 42 -3.61 16.67 20.42
N LEU A 43 -3.98 16.30 19.20
CA LEU A 43 -4.44 17.19 18.15
C LEU A 43 -5.97 17.11 18.02
N SER A 44 -6.52 17.93 17.12
CA SER A 44 -7.96 17.95 16.86
C SER A 44 -8.50 16.58 16.43
N GLY A 45 -9.73 16.26 16.87
CA GLY A 45 -10.40 15.02 16.49
C GLY A 45 -9.87 13.75 17.19
N ASN A 46 -9.30 13.89 18.40
CA ASN A 46 -8.72 12.80 19.20
C ASN A 46 -7.60 12.07 18.43
N VAL A 47 -6.68 12.84 17.85
CA VAL A 47 -5.52 12.30 17.14
C VAL A 47 -4.28 12.52 18.01
N TYR A 48 -3.54 11.45 18.27
CA TYR A 48 -2.30 11.50 19.04
C TYR A 48 -1.12 11.63 18.09
N PHE A 49 -0.34 12.68 18.29
CA PHE A 49 0.91 12.92 17.59
C PHE A 49 2.09 12.51 18.47
N ALA A 50 3.01 11.74 17.89
CA ALA A 50 4.25 11.34 18.56
C ALA A 50 5.41 11.29 17.56
N GLN A 51 6.64 11.41 18.06
CA GLN A 51 7.85 11.32 17.24
C GLN A 51 8.76 10.20 17.72
N ASN A 52 9.37 9.49 16.79
CA ASN A 52 10.48 8.58 17.05
C ASN A 52 11.73 9.07 16.31
N LYS A 53 12.73 9.53 17.07
CA LYS A 53 13.98 10.05 16.53
C LYS A 53 15.03 8.95 16.47
N THR A 54 15.48 8.65 15.26
CA THR A 54 16.64 7.78 15.02
C THR A 54 17.91 8.62 14.82
N LYS A 55 19.06 7.97 14.57
CA LYS A 55 20.31 8.69 14.28
C LYS A 55 20.26 9.53 13.00
N THR A 56 19.45 9.13 12.02
CA THR A 56 19.45 9.72 10.67
C THR A 56 18.12 10.34 10.29
N HIS A 57 17.01 9.87 10.86
CA HIS A 57 15.66 10.30 10.50
C HIS A 57 14.77 10.47 11.73
N THR A 58 13.76 11.33 11.62
CA THR A 58 12.65 11.44 12.56
C THR A 58 11.38 10.90 11.91
N TYR A 59 10.77 9.89 12.53
CA TYR A 59 9.46 9.41 12.13
C TYR A 59 8.37 10.08 12.95
N ASN A 60 7.41 10.68 12.26
CA ASN A 60 6.27 11.40 12.82
C ASN A 60 5.04 10.51 12.68
N TYR A 61 4.36 10.25 13.80
CA TYR A 61 3.21 9.35 13.89
C TYR A 61 1.97 10.16 14.26
N TRP A 62 0.90 10.02 13.47
CA TRP A 62 -0.43 10.51 13.80
C TRP A 62 -1.36 9.31 13.92
N LEU A 63 -1.79 9.02 15.15
CA LEU A 63 -2.65 7.90 15.48
C LEU A 63 -4.03 8.42 15.87
N LYS A 64 -5.07 8.00 15.16
CA LYS A 64 -6.47 8.21 15.57
C LYS A 64 -7.04 6.91 16.10
N PRO A 65 -7.28 6.80 17.41
CA PRO A 65 -8.04 5.69 17.94
C PRO A 65 -9.47 5.74 17.41
N ALA A 66 -10.03 4.59 17.01
CA ALA A 66 -11.42 4.52 16.60
C ALA A 66 -12.06 3.19 17.03
N ALA A 67 -13.38 3.22 17.26
CA ALA A 67 -14.14 2.11 17.84
C ALA A 67 -14.06 0.76 17.09
N ARG A 68 -13.54 0.77 15.86
CA ARG A 68 -13.35 -0.44 15.05
C ARG A 68 -11.92 -0.67 14.61
N LYS A 69 -11.19 0.38 14.25
CA LYS A 69 -9.90 0.30 13.56
C LYS A 69 -9.11 1.56 13.83
N ASP A 70 -7.96 1.44 14.46
CA ASP A 70 -7.10 2.58 14.73
C ASP A 70 -6.40 2.98 13.43
N LEU A 71 -6.41 4.26 13.11
CA LEU A 71 -5.83 4.79 11.87
C LEU A 71 -4.49 5.40 12.18
N LEU A 72 -3.46 4.96 11.47
CA LEU A 72 -2.10 5.44 11.62
C LEU A 72 -1.61 6.09 10.33
N VAL A 73 -1.11 7.31 10.44
CA VAL A 73 -0.37 8.00 9.39
C VAL A 73 1.06 8.19 9.86
N VAL A 74 2.03 7.96 8.97
CA VAL A 74 3.45 8.11 9.28
C VAL A 74 4.14 8.91 8.20
N ALA A 75 4.98 9.86 8.61
CA ALA A 75 5.86 10.63 7.73
C ALA A 75 7.30 10.65 8.26
N GLU A 76 8.26 10.62 7.35
CA GLU A 76 9.69 10.76 7.64
C GLU A 76 10.10 12.23 7.45
N ASP A 77 10.80 12.78 8.45
CA ASP A 77 11.47 14.08 8.45
C ASP A 77 10.59 15.32 8.22
N ILE A 78 9.28 15.14 8.10
CA ILE A 78 8.32 16.22 7.90
C ILE A 78 7.13 16.14 8.84
N ILE A 79 6.75 17.28 9.41
CA ILE A 79 5.53 17.46 10.20
C ILE A 79 4.58 18.29 9.34
N ASP A 80 3.40 17.74 9.08
CA ASP A 80 2.32 18.42 8.37
C ASP A 80 1.00 17.89 8.92
N ASP A 81 0.62 18.42 10.09
CA ASP A 81 -0.56 17.98 10.83
C ASP A 81 -1.83 18.13 10.00
N SER A 82 -1.95 19.22 9.22
CA SER A 82 -3.10 19.45 8.36
C SER A 82 -3.27 18.31 7.36
N PHE A 83 -2.19 17.93 6.68
CA PHE A 83 -2.26 16.87 5.69
C PHE A 83 -2.48 15.49 6.34
N ALA A 84 -1.85 15.22 7.50
CA ALA A 84 -2.07 13.98 8.23
C ALA A 84 -3.54 13.83 8.69
N LEU A 85 -4.14 14.92 9.17
CA LEU A 85 -5.55 14.96 9.55
C LEU A 85 -6.47 14.77 8.34
N ASP A 86 -6.15 15.37 7.19
CA ASP A 86 -6.92 15.16 5.95
C ASP A 86 -6.91 13.68 5.54
N ILE A 87 -5.76 12.99 5.61
CA ILE A 87 -5.65 11.55 5.32
C ILE A 87 -6.53 10.73 6.27
N ILE A 88 -6.47 11.03 7.56
CA ILE A 88 -7.26 10.34 8.60
C ILE A 88 -8.77 10.57 8.40
N GLN A 89 -9.17 11.81 8.08
CA GLN A 89 -10.57 12.16 7.85
C GLN A 89 -11.14 11.57 6.56
N SER A 90 -10.28 11.27 5.58
CA SER A 90 -10.68 10.67 4.30
C SER A 90 -10.92 9.16 4.40
N ALA A 91 -10.54 8.52 5.51
CA ALA A 91 -10.67 7.08 5.66
C ALA A 91 -12.15 6.64 5.67
N PRO A 92 -12.52 5.60 4.91
CA PRO A 92 -13.89 5.09 4.91
C PRO A 92 -14.20 4.37 6.23
N ASP A 93 -15.49 4.31 6.58
CA ASP A 93 -15.97 3.64 7.81
C ASP A 93 -15.62 2.14 7.89
N ARG A 94 -15.37 1.51 6.72
CA ARG A 94 -15.06 0.10 6.60
C ARG A 94 -13.78 -0.08 5.80
N LEU A 95 -12.75 -0.57 6.48
CA LEU A 95 -11.53 -1.09 5.85
C LEU A 95 -11.62 -2.62 5.79
N SER A 96 -10.96 -3.25 4.83
CA SER A 96 -10.75 -4.70 4.84
C SER A 96 -9.80 -5.09 5.98
N SER A 97 -9.92 -6.27 6.60
CA SER A 97 -8.96 -6.76 7.60
C SER A 97 -7.86 -7.65 7.00
N THR A 98 -7.99 -8.03 5.74
CA THR A 98 -7.11 -9.01 5.08
C THR A 98 -6.47 -8.49 3.81
N ALA A 99 -6.90 -7.33 3.32
CA ALA A 99 -6.44 -6.76 2.06
C ALA A 99 -6.30 -5.23 2.16
N PRO A 100 -5.56 -4.59 1.25
CA PRO A 100 -5.52 -3.14 1.17
C PRO A 100 -6.91 -2.56 0.86
N THR A 101 -7.12 -1.30 1.23
CA THR A 101 -8.29 -0.52 0.84
C THR A 101 -7.81 0.79 0.25
N VAL A 102 -8.08 1.01 -1.05
CA VAL A 102 -7.73 2.23 -1.77
C VAL A 102 -8.91 3.19 -1.81
N TYR A 103 -8.65 4.46 -1.55
CA TYR A 103 -9.65 5.52 -1.64
C TYR A 103 -9.01 6.85 -2.06
N THR A 104 -9.81 7.76 -2.60
CA THR A 104 -9.34 9.05 -3.11
C THR A 104 -9.16 10.05 -1.98
N LEU A 105 -8.09 10.85 -2.06
CA LEU A 105 -7.89 12.00 -1.19
C LEU A 105 -8.76 13.17 -1.71
N PRO A 106 -9.73 13.69 -0.94
CA PRO A 106 -10.68 14.70 -1.42
C PRO A 106 -10.02 16.00 -1.91
N LYS A 107 -8.89 16.37 -1.29
CA LYS A 107 -8.07 17.52 -1.67
C LYS A 107 -6.66 17.03 -1.96
N PRO A 108 -6.28 16.86 -3.25
CA PRO A 108 -4.92 16.50 -3.60
C PRO A 108 -3.90 17.45 -2.96
N SER A 109 -2.92 16.89 -2.29
CA SER A 109 -1.85 17.63 -1.62
C SER A 109 -0.54 16.92 -1.85
N ARG A 110 0.54 17.68 -2.02
CA ARG A 110 1.89 17.13 -2.29
C ARG A 110 1.90 16.15 -3.47
N HIS A 111 1.01 16.41 -4.45
CA HIS A 111 0.77 15.57 -5.63
C HIS A 111 0.19 14.17 -5.37
N PHE A 112 -0.04 13.79 -4.12
CA PHE A 112 -0.81 12.59 -3.79
C PHE A 112 -2.27 12.79 -4.11
N THR A 113 -2.87 11.75 -4.69
CA THR A 113 -4.28 11.75 -5.11
C THR A 113 -5.09 10.65 -4.42
N HIS A 114 -4.42 9.63 -3.90
CA HIS A 114 -5.03 8.46 -3.31
C HIS A 114 -4.38 8.10 -1.98
N ILE A 115 -5.09 7.31 -1.19
CA ILE A 115 -4.62 6.72 0.05
C ILE A 115 -4.83 5.21 -0.04
N ILE A 116 -3.84 4.44 0.38
CA ILE A 116 -3.95 3.01 0.59
C ILE A 116 -3.87 2.73 2.08
N ALA A 117 -4.95 2.17 2.64
CA ALA A 117 -4.98 1.70 4.02
C ALA A 117 -4.70 0.20 4.03
N VAL A 118 -3.68 -0.21 4.78
CA VAL A 118 -3.28 -1.62 4.90
C VAL A 118 -3.36 -2.09 6.35
N PRO A 119 -3.77 -3.34 6.62
CA PRO A 119 -3.85 -3.87 7.97
C PRO A 119 -2.46 -4.07 8.58
N SER A 120 -2.44 -4.30 9.89
CA SER A 120 -1.22 -4.49 10.70
C SER A 120 -0.30 -5.60 10.19
N SER A 121 -0.79 -6.60 9.46
CA SER A 121 0.07 -7.64 8.88
C SER A 121 1.02 -7.09 7.79
N TYR A 122 0.65 -6.00 7.12
CA TYR A 122 1.42 -5.39 6.02
C TYR A 122 2.58 -4.51 6.49
N HIS A 123 2.55 -4.01 7.74
CA HIS A 123 3.55 -3.09 8.26
C HIS A 123 4.04 -3.48 9.66
N ARG A 124 5.13 -2.86 10.11
CA ARG A 124 5.69 -3.04 11.45
C ARG A 124 5.62 -1.78 12.32
N CYS A 125 4.99 -0.71 11.83
CA CYS A 125 4.82 0.52 12.62
C CYS A 125 4.19 0.22 13.99
N LEU A 126 4.68 0.89 15.03
CA LEU A 126 4.35 0.68 16.44
C LEU A 126 4.71 -0.72 16.99
N GLY A 127 5.34 -1.58 16.19
CA GLY A 127 5.85 -2.86 16.64
C GLY A 127 6.97 -2.68 17.67
N GLY A 128 6.90 -3.44 18.78
CA GLY A 128 7.90 -3.39 19.85
C GLY A 128 7.66 -2.30 20.90
N HIS A 129 6.58 -1.52 20.78
CA HIS A 129 6.18 -0.53 21.79
C HIS A 129 5.13 -1.12 22.73
N ASP A 130 5.54 -1.80 23.81
CA ASP A 130 4.64 -2.21 24.91
C ASP A 130 4.14 -0.94 25.65
N PRO A 131 2.82 -0.72 25.89
CA PRO A 131 1.69 -1.65 25.80
C PRO A 131 0.77 -1.47 24.58
N ILE A 132 1.28 -0.99 23.45
CA ILE A 132 0.48 -0.79 22.25
C ILE A 132 0.16 -2.16 21.60
N ASN A 133 -1.13 -2.53 21.62
CA ASN A 133 -1.64 -3.59 20.75
C ASN A 133 -1.85 -3.02 19.35
N ARG A 134 -1.20 -3.63 18.35
CA ARG A 134 -1.21 -3.15 16.96
C ARG A 134 -2.17 -3.93 16.06
N ASP A 135 -2.84 -4.96 16.54
CA ASP A 135 -3.60 -5.91 15.71
C ASP A 135 -4.64 -5.19 14.84
N ASP A 136 -5.29 -4.16 15.40
CA ASP A 136 -6.32 -3.35 14.76
C ASP A 136 -5.81 -2.00 14.21
N VAL A 137 -4.49 -1.83 14.08
CA VAL A 137 -3.88 -0.62 13.51
C VAL A 137 -3.76 -0.74 11.99
N TYR A 138 -4.28 0.27 11.29
CA TYR A 138 -4.22 0.40 9.85
C TYR A 138 -3.27 1.52 9.48
N LEU A 139 -2.26 1.20 8.68
CA LEU A 139 -1.38 2.21 8.11
C LEU A 139 -2.05 2.83 6.87
N CYS A 140 -2.38 4.11 6.95
CA CYS A 140 -2.90 4.92 5.87
C CYS A 140 -1.75 5.65 5.16
N VAL A 141 -1.44 5.23 3.94
CA VAL A 141 -0.32 5.75 3.14
C VAL A 141 -0.84 6.63 2.01
N PRO A 142 -0.48 7.92 1.94
CA PRO A 142 -0.75 8.73 0.76
C PRO A 142 0.17 8.31 -0.41
N PHE A 143 -0.40 8.14 -1.60
CA PHE A 143 0.32 7.62 -2.75
C PHE A 143 -0.12 8.28 -4.08
N PHE A 144 0.79 8.24 -5.06
CA PHE A 144 0.48 8.60 -6.44
C PHE A 144 -0.24 7.42 -7.09
N ARG A 145 -1.32 7.63 -7.85
CA ARG A 145 -2.16 6.52 -8.32
C ARG A 145 -1.40 5.40 -9.04
N CYS A 146 -0.30 5.73 -9.71
CA CYS A 146 0.55 4.78 -10.42
C CYS A 146 1.41 3.87 -9.52
N GLU A 147 1.57 4.17 -8.23
CA GLU A 147 2.45 3.41 -7.32
C GLU A 147 1.84 2.08 -6.85
N PHE A 148 0.51 1.97 -6.76
CA PHE A 148 -0.18 0.76 -6.28
C PHE A 148 -1.43 0.47 -7.10
N SER A 149 -1.73 -0.82 -7.29
CA SER A 149 -2.96 -1.29 -7.92
C SER A 149 -4.14 -1.21 -6.95
N GLY A 150 -3.94 -1.65 -5.70
CA GLY A 150 -4.95 -1.83 -4.67
C GLY A 150 -5.18 -3.29 -4.27
N ASP A 151 -4.68 -4.24 -5.06
CA ASP A 151 -4.85 -5.69 -4.85
C ASP A 151 -3.55 -6.36 -4.35
N GLU A 152 -2.58 -5.57 -3.88
CA GLU A 152 -1.29 -6.09 -3.42
C GLU A 152 -1.45 -7.12 -2.30
N SER A 153 -0.75 -8.24 -2.46
CA SER A 153 -0.53 -9.18 -1.35
C SER A 153 0.38 -8.54 -0.28
N GLU A 154 0.36 -9.09 0.93
CA GLU A 154 1.24 -8.65 2.01
C GLU A 154 2.72 -8.70 1.61
N LEU A 155 3.12 -9.79 0.94
CA LEU A 155 4.49 -9.99 0.48
C LEU A 155 4.88 -8.97 -0.58
N GLU A 156 4.00 -8.74 -1.55
CA GLU A 156 4.21 -7.78 -2.63
C GLU A 156 4.32 -6.35 -2.10
N PHE A 157 3.39 -5.92 -1.26
CA PHE A 157 3.40 -4.58 -0.66
C PHE A 157 4.71 -4.33 0.12
N LYS A 158 5.16 -5.32 0.91
CA LYS A 158 6.44 -5.25 1.62
C LYS A 158 7.63 -5.18 0.67
N ALA A 159 7.63 -5.95 -0.41
CA ALA A 159 8.68 -5.90 -1.42
C ALA A 159 8.72 -4.53 -2.12
N MET A 160 7.56 -3.95 -2.44
CA MET A 160 7.44 -2.61 -3.03
C MET A 160 7.97 -1.53 -2.07
N MET A 161 7.58 -1.56 -0.80
CA MET A 161 8.09 -0.63 0.21
C MET A 161 9.62 -0.66 0.33
N GLN A 162 10.22 -1.85 0.21
CA GLN A 162 11.67 -2.01 0.36
C GLN A 162 12.47 -1.61 -0.88
N ARG A 163 11.88 -1.76 -2.07
CA ARG A 163 12.64 -1.70 -3.34
C ARG A 163 12.29 -0.48 -4.20
N THR A 164 11.04 -0.03 -4.16
CA THR A 164 10.51 0.94 -5.12
C THR A 164 9.86 2.15 -4.45
N VAL A 165 8.89 1.96 -3.55
CA VAL A 165 8.06 3.04 -3.02
C VAL A 165 8.48 3.44 -1.59
N LEU A 166 9.00 4.66 -1.43
CA LEU A 166 9.41 5.21 -0.13
C LEU A 166 8.20 5.78 0.63
N ILE A 167 7.32 4.91 1.12
CA ILE A 167 5.97 5.29 1.60
C ILE A 167 5.93 6.34 2.73
N PHE A 168 6.99 6.47 3.54
CA PHE A 168 7.08 7.47 4.60
C PHE A 168 7.66 8.81 4.13
N LYS A 169 8.32 8.84 2.96
CA LYS A 169 8.84 10.08 2.38
C LYS A 169 7.76 10.78 1.57
N TRP A 170 7.19 11.84 2.14
CA TRP A 170 6.14 12.61 1.47
C TRP A 170 6.68 13.57 0.40
N GLN A 171 7.98 13.86 0.42
CA GLN A 171 8.68 14.63 -0.61
C GLN A 171 9.42 13.68 -1.56
N ARG A 172 8.70 12.76 -2.20
CA ARG A 172 9.25 11.81 -3.16
C ARG A 172 8.63 12.01 -4.54
N GLU A 173 9.36 11.62 -5.56
CA GLU A 173 8.84 11.47 -6.92
C GLU A 173 7.97 10.21 -7.05
N PRO A 174 7.01 10.16 -7.99
CA PRO A 174 6.20 8.97 -8.24
C PRO A 174 7.07 7.77 -8.63
N ALA A 175 6.79 6.61 -8.04
CA ALA A 175 7.48 5.35 -8.31
C ALA A 175 6.47 4.30 -8.85
N PRO A 176 6.18 4.30 -10.16
CA PRO A 176 5.10 3.49 -10.71
C PRO A 176 5.35 1.99 -10.50
N LYS A 177 4.27 1.24 -10.22
CA LYS A 177 4.27 -0.22 -10.19
C LYS A 177 4.42 -0.75 -11.62
N LEU A 178 5.50 -1.46 -11.86
CA LEU A 178 5.80 -2.13 -13.12
C LEU A 178 6.28 -3.55 -12.81
N ILE A 179 5.60 -4.53 -13.39
CA ILE A 179 6.04 -5.93 -13.42
C ILE A 179 6.56 -6.18 -14.82
N VAL A 180 7.82 -6.59 -14.92
CA VAL A 180 8.51 -6.76 -16.20
C VAL A 180 8.88 -8.22 -16.36
N TYR A 181 8.42 -8.82 -17.45
CA TYR A 181 8.83 -10.14 -17.90
C TYR A 181 9.66 -9.96 -19.17
N PHE A 182 10.89 -10.48 -19.19
CA PHE A 182 11.74 -10.36 -20.37
C PHE A 182 12.57 -11.62 -20.59
N ASP A 183 12.91 -11.83 -21.86
CA ASP A 183 13.93 -12.78 -22.30
C ASP A 183 14.88 -12.03 -23.24
N ASN A 184 16.16 -11.99 -22.88
CA ASN A 184 17.20 -11.48 -23.74
C ASN A 184 18.26 -12.59 -23.96
N PRO A 185 18.14 -13.35 -25.07
CA PRO A 185 18.99 -14.51 -25.32
C PRO A 185 20.47 -14.15 -25.54
N VAL A 186 20.79 -12.88 -25.84
CA VAL A 186 22.17 -12.43 -26.10
C VAL A 186 22.97 -12.26 -24.81
N ILE A 187 22.33 -11.79 -23.74
CA ILE A 187 22.96 -11.60 -22.43
C ILE A 187 22.68 -12.76 -21.46
N GLY A 188 21.88 -13.75 -21.90
CA GLY A 188 21.54 -14.94 -21.11
C GLY A 188 20.71 -14.62 -19.86
N THR A 189 20.03 -13.47 -19.83
CA THR A 189 19.18 -13.05 -18.73
C THR A 189 17.72 -13.17 -19.13
N GLY A 190 16.96 -13.77 -18.23
CA GLY A 190 15.50 -13.84 -18.31
C GLY A 190 14.91 -13.83 -16.92
N THR A 191 13.62 -13.49 -16.83
CA THR A 191 12.86 -13.53 -15.59
C THR A 191 11.98 -14.77 -15.53
N LEU A 192 11.60 -15.22 -14.33
CA LEU A 192 10.53 -16.22 -14.18
C LEU A 192 9.23 -15.69 -14.81
N GLU A 193 8.30 -16.59 -15.21
CA GLU A 193 7.07 -16.23 -15.93
C GLU A 193 6.19 -15.18 -15.21
N ASP A 194 6.29 -15.07 -13.88
CA ASP A 194 5.55 -14.08 -13.08
C ASP A 194 6.12 -12.64 -13.20
N GLY A 195 7.24 -12.45 -13.90
CA GLY A 195 7.93 -11.18 -14.05
C GLY A 195 8.59 -10.68 -12.75
N VAL A 196 9.22 -9.50 -12.82
CA VAL A 196 9.90 -8.86 -11.68
C VAL A 196 9.44 -7.42 -11.50
N LEU A 197 9.28 -7.02 -10.24
CA LEU A 197 9.03 -5.62 -9.90
C LEU A 197 10.25 -4.78 -10.29
N MET A 198 10.06 -3.78 -11.16
CA MET A 198 11.15 -2.99 -11.73
C MET A 198 10.89 -1.49 -11.63
N LYS A 199 11.95 -0.69 -11.42
CA LYS A 199 11.87 0.78 -11.50
C LYS A 199 11.75 1.22 -12.95
N LEU A 200 10.99 2.28 -13.22
CA LEU A 200 10.85 2.84 -14.57
C LEU A 200 12.21 3.15 -15.22
N SER A 201 13.15 3.74 -14.48
CA SER A 201 14.49 4.04 -15.00
C SER A 201 15.27 2.79 -15.43
N THR A 202 15.12 1.69 -14.69
CA THR A 202 15.72 0.39 -15.04
C THR A 202 15.05 -0.19 -16.29
N LEU A 203 13.72 -0.17 -16.36
CA LEU A 203 12.99 -0.62 -17.56
C LEU A 203 13.43 0.14 -18.82
N LEU A 204 13.54 1.47 -18.73
CA LEU A 204 13.98 2.29 -19.87
C LEU A 204 15.43 2.00 -20.29
N LEU A 205 16.28 1.52 -19.37
CA LEU A 205 17.61 1.03 -19.71
C LEU A 205 17.53 -0.32 -20.42
N GLU A 206 16.73 -1.25 -19.92
CA GLU A 206 16.57 -2.57 -20.56
C GLU A 206 15.98 -2.47 -21.97
N ILE A 207 15.04 -1.54 -22.19
CA ILE A 207 14.52 -1.26 -23.53
C ILE A 207 15.63 -0.81 -24.47
N LYS A 208 16.57 0.03 -24.01
CA LYS A 208 17.73 0.43 -24.84
C LYS A 208 18.68 -0.74 -25.10
N ASN A 209 18.83 -1.65 -24.13
CA ASN A 209 19.66 -2.85 -24.28
C ASN A 209 19.04 -3.89 -25.24
N LEU A 210 17.74 -3.80 -25.50
CA LEU A 210 17.05 -4.65 -26.46
C LEU A 210 17.39 -4.32 -27.93
N ASN A 211 18.03 -3.17 -28.19
CA ASN A 211 18.28 -2.66 -29.54
C ASN A 211 18.97 -3.69 -30.46
N GLY A 212 18.26 -4.17 -31.47
CA GLY A 212 18.77 -5.12 -32.46
C GLY A 212 18.87 -6.58 -31.97
N VAL A 213 18.15 -6.93 -30.91
CA VAL A 213 18.05 -8.32 -30.42
C VAL A 213 16.88 -9.04 -31.11
N THR A 214 17.20 -9.87 -32.11
CA THR A 214 16.22 -10.50 -33.02
C THR A 214 15.13 -11.36 -32.35
N GLN A 215 15.45 -12.02 -31.23
CA GLN A 215 14.50 -12.88 -30.49
C GLN A 215 14.26 -12.38 -29.06
N GLY A 216 14.64 -11.13 -28.77
CA GLY A 216 14.45 -10.54 -27.46
C GLY A 216 13.10 -9.83 -27.38
N PHE A 217 12.50 -9.85 -26.19
CA PHE A 217 11.30 -9.08 -25.90
C PHE A 217 11.28 -8.61 -24.45
N ILE A 218 10.49 -7.57 -24.20
CA ILE A 218 10.18 -7.07 -22.86
C ILE A 218 8.66 -6.88 -22.76
N GLU A 219 7.99 -7.72 -21.98
CA GLU A 219 6.59 -7.54 -21.57
C GLU A 219 6.54 -6.71 -20.28
N VAL A 220 5.66 -5.70 -20.24
CA VAL A 220 5.50 -4.78 -19.12
C VAL A 220 4.04 -4.75 -18.72
N THR A 221 3.77 -5.04 -17.45
CA THR A 221 2.46 -4.88 -16.81
C THR A 221 2.47 -3.67 -15.87
N ASN A 222 1.52 -2.75 -16.02
CA ASN A 222 1.41 -1.57 -15.16
C ASN A 222 0.50 -1.79 -13.93
N TYR A 223 0.36 -0.75 -13.11
CA TYR A 223 -0.48 -0.76 -11.90
C TYR A 223 -1.98 -1.02 -12.15
N LYS A 224 -2.47 -0.90 -13.39
CA LYS A 224 -3.85 -1.22 -13.76
C LYS A 224 -4.01 -2.66 -14.26
N GLY A 225 -2.92 -3.42 -14.37
CA GLY A 225 -2.91 -4.74 -15.02
C GLY A 225 -2.96 -4.67 -16.54
N GLU A 226 -2.75 -3.50 -17.14
CA GLU A 226 -2.60 -3.37 -18.59
C GLU A 226 -1.22 -3.92 -18.99
N VAL A 227 -1.13 -4.51 -20.17
CA VAL A 227 0.09 -5.18 -20.67
C VAL A 227 0.49 -4.64 -22.03
N ILE A 228 1.78 -4.39 -22.18
CA ILE A 228 2.43 -4.05 -23.44
C ILE A 228 3.68 -4.90 -23.62
N GLU A 229 4.11 -5.08 -24.87
CA GLU A 229 5.34 -5.79 -25.19
C GLU A 229 6.20 -4.93 -26.13
N VAL A 230 7.52 -4.98 -25.93
CA VAL A 230 8.50 -4.25 -26.72
C VAL A 230 9.42 -5.25 -27.39
N LEU A 231 9.58 -5.11 -28.70
CA LEU A 231 10.54 -5.81 -29.53
C LEU A 231 11.53 -4.82 -30.15
N SER A 232 12.75 -5.30 -30.44
CA SER A 232 13.67 -4.57 -31.32
C SER A 232 14.50 -5.54 -32.16
N PRO A 233 13.90 -6.13 -33.21
CA PRO A 233 14.52 -7.21 -33.95
C PRO A 233 15.72 -6.76 -34.81
N GLU A 234 15.78 -5.46 -35.11
CA GLU A 234 16.82 -4.82 -35.91
C GLU A 234 17.29 -3.53 -35.24
N LYS A 235 18.52 -3.11 -35.58
CA LYS A 235 19.12 -1.92 -34.99
C LYS A 235 18.28 -0.67 -35.27
N ASP A 236 17.99 0.07 -34.21
CA ASP A 236 17.21 1.32 -34.17
C ASP A 236 15.76 1.16 -34.65
N ASN A 237 15.27 -0.07 -34.72
CA ASN A 237 13.89 -0.41 -35.02
C ASN A 237 13.22 -1.00 -33.78
N TYR A 238 12.21 -0.31 -33.26
CA TYR A 238 11.43 -0.77 -32.11
C TYR A 238 9.98 -0.96 -32.51
N VAL A 239 9.38 -2.03 -32.00
CA VAL A 239 7.96 -2.34 -32.18
C VAL A 239 7.32 -2.43 -30.80
N LEU A 240 6.26 -1.67 -30.59
CA LEU A 240 5.41 -1.77 -29.42
C LEU A 240 4.18 -2.60 -29.79
N ILE A 241 3.89 -3.64 -29.02
CA ILE A 241 2.70 -4.46 -29.16
C ILE A 241 1.75 -4.14 -28.01
N ARG A 242 0.52 -3.76 -28.35
CA ARG A 242 -0.56 -3.58 -27.36
C ARG A 242 -1.55 -4.73 -27.46
N ASN A 243 -2.08 -5.17 -26.32
CA ASN A 243 -3.11 -6.22 -26.24
C ASN A 243 -2.73 -7.52 -26.99
N ARG A 244 -1.42 -7.81 -27.11
CA ARG A 244 -0.87 -8.97 -27.83
C ARG A 244 -1.27 -9.06 -29.31
N LYS A 245 -1.64 -7.93 -29.95
CA LYS A 245 -2.14 -7.91 -31.33
C LYS A 245 -1.70 -6.69 -32.14
N ASP A 246 -1.66 -5.52 -31.52
CA ASP A 246 -1.49 -4.27 -32.25
C ASP A 246 -0.01 -3.87 -32.28
N GLU A 247 0.70 -4.31 -33.32
CA GLU A 247 2.09 -3.93 -33.57
C GLU A 247 2.20 -2.50 -34.12
N THR A 248 2.96 -1.67 -33.44
CA THR A 248 3.23 -0.29 -33.83
C THR A 248 4.74 -0.03 -33.85
N PRO A 249 5.37 0.06 -35.03
CA PRO A 249 6.74 0.51 -35.16
C PRO A 249 6.85 1.96 -34.70
N MET A 250 7.87 2.28 -33.90
CA MET A 250 8.09 3.66 -33.43
C MET A 250 9.57 3.94 -33.10
N PRO A 251 10.03 5.20 -33.27
CA PRO A 251 11.36 5.62 -32.83
C PRO A 251 11.53 5.48 -31.31
N LEU A 252 12.76 5.24 -30.85
CA LEU A 252 13.08 5.07 -29.43
C LEU A 252 12.55 6.21 -28.52
N LEU A 253 12.62 7.46 -28.97
CA LEU A 253 12.14 8.60 -28.18
C LEU A 253 10.62 8.55 -27.97
N GLU A 254 9.87 8.20 -29.02
CA GLU A 254 8.42 8.04 -28.95
C GLU A 254 8.03 6.83 -28.10
N LEU A 255 8.79 5.74 -28.21
CA LEU A 255 8.64 4.58 -27.34
C LEU A 255 8.83 4.95 -25.87
N ILE A 256 9.93 5.62 -25.51
CA ILE A 256 10.20 6.03 -24.12
C ILE A 256 9.06 6.89 -23.56
N ASN A 257 8.56 7.85 -24.34
CA ASN A 257 7.42 8.67 -23.94
C ASN A 257 6.15 7.83 -23.75
N THR A 258 5.91 6.89 -24.65
CA THR A 258 4.77 5.98 -24.56
C THR A 258 4.83 5.07 -23.33
N ILE A 259 6.00 4.51 -23.02
CA ILE A 259 6.23 3.67 -21.83
C ILE A 259 6.06 4.49 -20.54
N THR A 260 6.56 5.73 -20.53
CA THR A 260 6.43 6.63 -19.37
C THR A 260 4.96 6.96 -19.11
N SER A 261 4.23 7.33 -20.16
CA SER A 261 2.79 7.60 -20.08
C SER A 261 1.99 6.36 -19.67
N PHE A 262 2.35 5.18 -20.18
CA PHE A 262 1.77 3.90 -19.80
C PHE A 262 2.00 3.55 -18.32
N ALA A 263 3.17 3.91 -17.78
CA ALA A 263 3.47 3.78 -16.36
C ALA A 263 2.66 4.75 -15.48
N GLY A 264 2.02 5.76 -16.08
CA GLY A 264 1.19 6.75 -15.38
C GLY A 264 2.00 7.92 -14.79
N VAL A 265 3.13 8.26 -15.42
CA VAL A 265 3.99 9.40 -15.09
C VAL A 265 4.06 10.37 -16.26
#